data_AF-A0A4D4LK72-F1
#
_entry.id   AF-A0A4D4LK72-F1
#
_cell.length_a   1.000
_cell.length_b   1.000
_cell.length_c   1.000
_cell.angle_alpha   90.00
_cell.angle_beta   90.00
_cell.angle_gamma   90.00
#
_symmetry.space_group_name_H-M   'P 1'
#
loop_
_entity.id
_entity.type
_entity.pdbx_description
1 polymer ?
#
loop_
_entity_poly.entity_id
_entity_poly.type
_entity_poly.pdbx_seq_one_letter_code
_entity_poly.pdbx_strand_id
1 'polypeptide(L)'
;MSDVPAVKAALKSQAVETPSWAYGNSGTRFKVFAQPGVPRSPQEKLDDAAQVHAVTGVAPTVALHIPWDRVEDYGALAKYAEERGLKLGAINSNVFQDDDYKLGSVTHPDPAVRRKALGHLLECVDIMDATGSRDLKLWFSDGTNYPGQDDIAARQDRLAEALSAVYDRLGEDQRMLLEYKFFEPAFYTTDVPDWGTAYAHCLKLGPKAQVCVDTGHHAPGTNIEFIVALLLREKKLGAFDFNSRFYADDDLMVGAADPFQLFRIMYEVVRGGGLTSGVAFMLDQCHNIEPKIPAIIRSVMNVQEATAKALLVDRDALATAQREGDVLGANAVLMDAYNTDVRPLLAEVREELGIDPDPMGAYRASGWAERIVAERVGESRRGGVPSPHPAPPETGASPRPPSGAPPRTRTGLRPGPRGGAPCSRWGAAPTPGPPWPRGPAPTSGGSAPEPLGRSPQTPRGSAPRPPALPRTPRSPAPKPLAPAQNPGAPPHNPRPCTGGPGGPPPNYSALPQNPGAPPHNPRPCTGGPGAPPPTHSGSAQTHGASAPDPAPDIPGEPPTRWGAAH
;
A
#
# COMPACT_ATOMS: atom_id res chain seq x y z
N MET A 1 17.23 26.30 6.17
CA MET A 1 15.88 26.88 5.88
C MET A 1 15.49 26.58 4.45
N SER A 2 14.40 25.83 4.23
CA SER A 2 13.90 25.51 2.89
C SER A 2 13.46 26.77 2.13
N ASP A 3 13.77 26.82 0.83
CA ASP A 3 13.34 27.88 -0.08
C ASP A 3 11.84 27.72 -0.36
N VAL A 4 11.00 28.47 0.36
CA VAL A 4 9.52 28.39 0.28
C VAL A 4 9.01 28.50 -1.16
N PRO A 5 9.48 29.43 -2.01
CA PRO A 5 9.21 29.43 -3.45
C PRO A 5 9.44 28.08 -4.16
N ALA A 6 10.57 27.42 -3.91
CA ALA A 6 10.87 26.12 -4.50
C ALA A 6 9.93 25.02 -3.98
N VAL A 7 9.59 25.04 -2.69
CA VAL A 7 8.61 24.12 -2.08
C VAL A 7 7.24 24.28 -2.76
N LYS A 8 6.76 25.52 -2.92
CA LYS A 8 5.50 25.81 -3.62
C LYS A 8 5.52 25.34 -5.07
N ALA A 9 6.62 25.57 -5.79
CA ALA A 9 6.76 25.12 -7.18
C ALA A 9 6.67 23.58 -7.29
N ALA A 10 7.34 22.85 -6.40
CA ALA A 10 7.27 21.38 -6.35
C ALA A 10 5.83 20.90 -6.07
N LEU A 11 5.15 21.48 -5.09
CA LEU A 11 3.76 21.14 -4.74
C LEU A 11 2.77 21.43 -5.87
N LYS A 12 2.96 22.52 -6.62
CA LYS A 12 2.14 22.85 -7.81
C LYS A 12 2.36 21.89 -8.97
N SER A 13 3.55 21.29 -9.08
CA SER A 13 3.88 20.31 -10.12
C SER A 13 3.52 18.87 -9.77
N GLN A 14 3.15 18.61 -8.52
CA GLN A 14 2.79 17.27 -8.06
C GLN A 14 1.52 16.78 -8.78
N ALA A 15 1.54 15.52 -9.20
CA ALA A 15 0.38 14.84 -9.78
C ALA A 15 0.11 13.56 -8.98
N VAL A 16 -1.14 13.37 -8.55
CA VAL A 16 -1.63 12.18 -7.87
C VAL A 16 -2.73 11.55 -8.72
N GLU A 17 -2.46 10.38 -9.26
CA GLU A 17 -3.38 9.62 -10.09
C GLU A 17 -4.47 8.98 -9.23
N THR A 18 -5.73 9.13 -9.63
CA THR A 18 -6.86 8.54 -8.91
C THR A 18 -7.33 7.25 -9.59
N PRO A 19 -7.67 6.20 -8.82
CA PRO A 19 -8.13 4.93 -9.37
C PRO A 19 -9.61 5.00 -9.75
N SER A 20 -9.96 4.58 -10.97
CA SER A 20 -11.36 4.53 -11.43
C SER A 20 -12.26 3.68 -10.50
N TRP A 21 -11.71 2.62 -9.89
CA TRP A 21 -12.44 1.70 -9.04
C TRP A 21 -12.84 2.27 -7.68
N ALA A 22 -12.12 3.28 -7.17
CA ALA A 22 -12.43 3.89 -5.88
C ALA A 22 -13.73 4.72 -5.89
N TYR A 23 -14.23 5.08 -7.06
CA TYR A 23 -15.53 5.75 -7.22
C TYR A 23 -16.69 4.75 -7.21
N GLY A 24 -16.44 3.48 -7.52
CA GLY A 24 -17.44 2.43 -7.54
C GLY A 24 -17.83 1.91 -6.15
N ASN A 25 -18.84 1.03 -6.12
CA ASN A 25 -19.14 0.27 -4.91
C ASN A 25 -18.00 -0.74 -4.63
N SER A 26 -17.41 -0.65 -3.45
CA SER A 26 -16.41 -1.59 -2.93
C SER A 26 -16.95 -2.23 -1.66
N GLY A 27 -16.34 -3.33 -1.25
CA GLY A 27 -16.70 -4.02 -0.03
C GLY A 27 -15.67 -5.07 0.32
N THR A 28 -15.99 -5.82 1.35
CA THR A 28 -15.16 -6.96 1.76
C THR A 28 -15.71 -8.25 1.16
N ARG A 29 -15.00 -9.36 1.39
CA ARG A 29 -15.51 -10.71 1.12
C ARG A 29 -16.86 -11.02 1.79
N PHE A 30 -17.24 -10.27 2.83
CA PHE A 30 -18.52 -10.47 3.54
C PHE A 30 -19.68 -9.73 2.89
N LYS A 31 -19.46 -8.47 2.49
CA LYS A 31 -20.54 -7.63 1.94
C LYS A 31 -19.99 -6.40 1.23
N VAL A 32 -20.67 -6.04 0.15
CA VAL A 32 -20.66 -4.70 -0.47
C VAL A 32 -21.91 -3.94 -0.01
N PHE A 33 -21.70 -2.76 0.56
CA PHE A 33 -22.77 -1.84 0.93
C PHE A 33 -22.95 -0.80 -0.18
N ALA A 34 -24.01 -0.95 -0.97
CA ALA A 34 -24.26 -0.05 -2.08
C ALA A 34 -24.52 1.38 -1.57
N GLN A 35 -23.80 2.34 -2.14
CA GLN A 35 -24.02 3.76 -1.89
C GLN A 35 -24.81 4.38 -3.06
N PRO A 36 -25.71 5.35 -2.80
CA PRO A 36 -26.40 6.07 -3.85
C PRO A 36 -25.44 6.97 -4.65
N GLY A 37 -25.76 7.26 -5.90
CA GLY A 37 -24.98 8.19 -6.73
C GLY A 37 -23.66 7.65 -7.26
N VAL A 38 -23.33 6.38 -7.02
CA VAL A 38 -22.12 5.74 -7.59
C VAL A 38 -22.17 5.70 -9.12
N PRO A 39 -21.03 5.85 -9.81
CA PRO A 39 -20.96 5.82 -11.25
C PRO A 39 -21.31 4.43 -11.81
N ARG A 40 -21.93 4.43 -12.98
CA ARG A 40 -22.45 3.27 -13.72
C ARG A 40 -21.67 2.97 -14.99
N SER A 41 -20.80 3.88 -15.39
CA SER A 41 -19.95 3.79 -16.58
C SER A 41 -18.57 4.40 -16.30
N PRO A 42 -17.56 4.07 -17.13
CA PRO A 42 -16.25 4.74 -17.08
C PRO A 42 -16.34 6.26 -17.22
N GLN A 43 -17.27 6.77 -18.04
CA GLN A 43 -17.51 8.20 -18.20
C GLN A 43 -17.97 8.85 -16.89
N GLU A 44 -18.91 8.23 -16.15
CA GLU A 44 -19.35 8.76 -14.87
C GLU A 44 -18.24 8.69 -13.80
N LYS A 45 -17.35 7.68 -13.86
CA LYS A 45 -16.14 7.63 -13.02
C LYS A 45 -15.20 8.81 -13.32
N LEU A 46 -15.03 9.15 -14.60
CA LEU A 46 -14.23 10.32 -15.02
C LEU A 46 -14.90 11.64 -14.59
N ASP A 47 -16.22 11.75 -14.63
CA ASP A 47 -16.94 12.93 -14.12
C ASP A 47 -16.68 13.14 -12.62
N ASP A 48 -16.70 12.06 -11.84
CA ASP A 48 -16.42 12.09 -10.41
C ASP A 48 -14.95 12.40 -10.11
N ALA A 49 -14.02 11.84 -10.89
CA ALA A 49 -12.59 12.16 -10.80
C ALA A 49 -12.30 13.63 -11.14
N ALA A 50 -13.03 14.19 -12.11
CA ALA A 50 -12.87 15.60 -12.50
C ALA A 50 -13.22 16.54 -11.35
N GLN A 51 -14.16 16.15 -10.47
CA GLN A 51 -14.45 16.93 -9.26
C GLN A 51 -13.29 16.93 -8.28
N VAL A 52 -12.61 15.80 -8.11
CA VAL A 52 -11.40 15.72 -7.28
C VAL A 52 -10.34 16.65 -7.85
N HIS A 53 -10.07 16.59 -9.16
CA HIS A 53 -9.08 17.45 -9.79
C HIS A 53 -9.45 18.93 -9.65
N ALA A 54 -10.70 19.30 -9.89
CA ALA A 54 -11.17 20.69 -9.83
C ALA A 54 -10.94 21.35 -8.46
N VAL A 55 -11.10 20.60 -7.36
CA VAL A 55 -10.95 21.16 -6.00
C VAL A 55 -9.54 20.97 -5.40
N THR A 56 -8.72 20.08 -5.95
CA THR A 56 -7.37 19.81 -5.43
C THR A 56 -6.25 20.39 -6.29
N GLY A 57 -6.48 20.55 -7.60
CA GLY A 57 -5.51 21.04 -8.59
C GLY A 57 -4.41 20.06 -8.97
N VAL A 58 -4.30 18.92 -8.28
CA VAL A 58 -3.16 17.99 -8.42
C VAL A 58 -3.54 16.56 -8.75
N ALA A 59 -4.80 16.28 -9.06
CA ALA A 59 -5.27 14.95 -9.48
C ALA A 59 -5.62 14.83 -10.99
N PRO A 60 -4.70 15.11 -11.94
CA PRO A 60 -5.04 15.25 -13.36
C PRO A 60 -5.18 13.92 -14.12
N THR A 61 -4.86 12.77 -13.51
CA THR A 61 -4.86 11.47 -14.19
C THR A 61 -5.74 10.44 -13.49
N VAL A 62 -6.33 9.53 -14.27
CA VAL A 62 -7.20 8.46 -13.78
C VAL A 62 -6.71 7.10 -14.26
N ALA A 63 -6.34 6.22 -13.33
CA ALA A 63 -5.97 4.84 -13.65
C ALA A 63 -7.22 4.03 -14.06
N LEU A 64 -7.11 3.25 -15.13
CA LEU A 64 -8.18 2.36 -15.60
C LEU A 64 -7.90 0.91 -15.24
N HIS A 65 -8.95 0.14 -14.99
CA HIS A 65 -8.85 -1.29 -14.70
C HIS A 65 -9.63 -2.11 -15.71
N ILE A 66 -8.96 -2.98 -16.46
CA ILE A 66 -9.55 -3.72 -17.58
C ILE A 66 -9.83 -5.17 -17.14
N PRO A 67 -11.09 -5.67 -17.24
CA PRO A 67 -12.20 -5.13 -18.05
C PRO A 67 -13.25 -4.30 -17.28
N TRP A 68 -13.04 -3.89 -16.04
CA TRP A 68 -14.04 -3.10 -15.28
C TRP A 68 -14.39 -1.78 -15.96
N ASP A 69 -13.42 -1.18 -16.64
CA ASP A 69 -13.57 0.05 -17.42
C ASP A 69 -13.61 -0.21 -18.93
N ARG A 70 -14.04 -1.39 -19.34
CA ARG A 70 -14.18 -1.70 -20.75
C ARG A 70 -15.20 -0.79 -21.42
N VAL A 71 -14.78 -0.21 -22.55
CA VAL A 71 -15.60 0.58 -23.47
C VAL A 71 -15.37 0.08 -24.89
N GLU A 72 -16.26 0.43 -25.81
CA GLU A 72 -16.12 0.08 -27.23
C GLU A 72 -14.97 0.84 -27.90
N ASP A 73 -14.74 2.10 -27.49
CA ASP A 73 -13.70 2.97 -28.05
C ASP A 73 -12.95 3.70 -26.93
N TYR A 74 -11.72 3.27 -26.68
CA TYR A 74 -10.83 3.86 -25.68
C TYR A 74 -10.28 5.23 -26.09
N GLY A 75 -10.15 5.52 -27.40
CA GLY A 75 -9.75 6.83 -27.89
C GLY A 75 -10.84 7.88 -27.63
N ALA A 76 -12.10 7.51 -27.82
CA ALA A 76 -13.24 8.34 -27.43
C ALA A 76 -13.29 8.60 -25.92
N LEU A 77 -12.95 7.60 -25.10
CA LEU A 77 -12.87 7.77 -23.64
C LEU A 77 -11.70 8.70 -23.24
N ALA A 78 -10.55 8.60 -23.90
CA ALA A 78 -9.42 9.49 -23.68
C ALA A 78 -9.79 10.95 -23.96
N LYS A 79 -10.44 11.21 -25.11
CA LYS A 79 -10.95 12.54 -25.44
C LYS A 79 -11.98 13.04 -24.42
N TYR A 80 -12.88 12.17 -23.96
CA TYR A 80 -13.86 12.53 -22.93
C TYR A 80 -13.19 12.96 -21.61
N ALA A 81 -12.09 12.31 -21.23
CA ALA A 81 -11.27 12.70 -20.08
C ALA A 81 -10.61 14.08 -20.30
N GLU A 82 -10.04 14.33 -21.48
CA GLU A 82 -9.40 15.61 -21.83
C GLU A 82 -10.38 16.79 -21.75
N GLU A 83 -11.62 16.60 -22.23
CA GLU A 83 -12.70 17.61 -22.14
C GLU A 83 -13.04 17.99 -20.69
N ARG A 84 -12.63 17.19 -19.70
CA ARG A 84 -12.80 17.41 -18.25
C ARG A 84 -11.52 17.84 -17.55
N GLY A 85 -10.46 18.13 -18.29
CA GLY A 85 -9.16 18.47 -17.72
C GLY A 85 -8.42 17.28 -17.12
N LEU A 86 -8.77 16.06 -17.52
CA LEU A 86 -8.13 14.82 -17.08
C LEU A 86 -7.36 14.16 -18.22
N LYS A 87 -6.50 13.20 -17.85
CA LYS A 87 -5.89 12.24 -18.78
C LYS A 87 -6.11 10.81 -18.26
N LEU A 88 -6.12 9.85 -19.16
CA LEU A 88 -6.09 8.44 -18.77
C LEU A 88 -4.66 8.08 -18.33
N GLY A 89 -4.59 7.48 -17.15
CA GLY A 89 -3.38 7.11 -16.43
C GLY A 89 -2.95 5.67 -16.71
N ALA A 90 -2.39 5.01 -15.70
CA ALA A 90 -1.97 3.61 -15.81
C ALA A 90 -3.14 2.69 -16.21
N ILE A 91 -2.84 1.72 -17.08
CA ILE A 91 -3.75 0.63 -17.41
C ILE A 91 -3.45 -0.54 -16.47
N ASN A 92 -4.48 -1.05 -15.79
CA ASN A 92 -4.39 -2.13 -14.82
C ASN A 92 -5.06 -3.37 -15.39
N SER A 93 -4.32 -4.48 -15.46
CA SER A 93 -4.84 -5.74 -15.98
C SER A 93 -5.57 -6.55 -14.91
N ASN A 94 -6.78 -7.04 -15.19
CA ASN A 94 -7.45 -8.04 -14.38
C ASN A 94 -7.20 -9.46 -14.91
N VAL A 95 -6.39 -10.22 -14.18
CA VAL A 95 -6.21 -11.66 -14.40
C VAL A 95 -6.51 -12.45 -13.12
N PHE A 96 -7.49 -11.99 -12.33
CA PHE A 96 -7.75 -12.53 -10.99
C PHE A 96 -9.23 -12.84 -10.68
N GLN A 97 -10.17 -12.49 -11.57
CA GLN A 97 -11.61 -12.70 -11.32
C GLN A 97 -12.28 -13.77 -12.18
N ASP A 98 -11.71 -14.14 -13.32
CA ASP A 98 -12.29 -15.16 -14.19
C ASP A 98 -12.16 -16.56 -13.56
N ASP A 99 -13.17 -17.42 -13.74
CA ASP A 99 -13.20 -18.77 -13.18
C ASP A 99 -11.98 -19.62 -13.60
N ASP A 100 -11.45 -19.40 -14.81
CA ASP A 100 -10.26 -20.11 -15.29
C ASP A 100 -9.00 -19.77 -14.46
N TYR A 101 -8.97 -18.61 -13.78
CA TYR A 101 -7.82 -18.16 -12.98
C TYR A 101 -7.82 -18.70 -11.54
N LYS A 102 -8.69 -19.65 -11.22
CA LYS A 102 -8.82 -20.25 -9.89
C LYS A 102 -7.50 -20.76 -9.29
N LEU A 103 -6.55 -21.24 -10.11
CA LEU A 103 -5.23 -21.75 -9.66
C LEU A 103 -4.08 -20.80 -10.04
N GLY A 104 -4.38 -19.51 -10.21
CA GLY A 104 -3.50 -18.52 -10.81
C GLY A 104 -3.81 -18.31 -12.29
N SER A 105 -3.20 -17.29 -12.85
CA SER A 105 -3.38 -16.85 -14.23
C SER A 105 -2.15 -17.16 -15.07
N VAL A 106 -1.14 -16.31 -15.01
CA VAL A 106 0.12 -16.45 -15.76
C VAL A 106 1.00 -17.56 -15.22
N THR A 107 0.82 -17.98 -13.96
CA THR A 107 1.56 -19.12 -13.37
C THR A 107 0.72 -20.40 -13.31
N HIS A 108 -0.49 -20.39 -13.89
CA HIS A 108 -1.37 -21.55 -13.96
C HIS A 108 -0.69 -22.78 -14.58
N PRO A 109 -0.91 -24.01 -14.06
CA PRO A 109 -0.28 -25.21 -14.61
C PRO A 109 -0.73 -25.53 -16.05
N ASP A 110 -2.01 -25.30 -16.38
CA ASP A 110 -2.53 -25.44 -17.74
C ASP A 110 -2.02 -24.30 -18.65
N PRO A 111 -1.26 -24.61 -19.73
CA PRO A 111 -0.79 -23.62 -20.68
C PRO A 111 -1.89 -22.89 -21.46
N ALA A 112 -3.11 -23.45 -21.58
CA ALA A 112 -4.23 -22.77 -22.21
C ALA A 112 -4.69 -21.55 -21.40
N VAL A 113 -4.79 -21.70 -20.08
CA VAL A 113 -5.13 -20.60 -19.16
C VAL A 113 -4.04 -19.53 -19.18
N ARG A 114 -2.77 -19.93 -19.21
CA ARG A 114 -1.65 -18.97 -19.34
C ARG A 114 -1.72 -18.15 -20.63
N ARG A 115 -2.03 -18.80 -21.76
CA ARG A 115 -2.22 -18.10 -23.04
C ARG A 115 -3.39 -17.13 -23.00
N LYS A 116 -4.50 -17.48 -22.33
CA LYS A 116 -5.64 -16.58 -22.09
C LYS A 116 -5.22 -15.35 -21.28
N ALA A 117 -4.55 -15.56 -20.15
CA ALA A 117 -4.05 -14.48 -19.30
C ALA A 117 -3.08 -13.56 -20.06
N LEU A 118 -2.08 -14.14 -20.73
CA LEU A 118 -1.13 -13.37 -21.53
C LEU A 118 -1.82 -12.59 -22.66
N GLY A 119 -2.80 -13.18 -23.35
CA GLY A 119 -3.60 -12.48 -24.36
C GLY A 119 -4.27 -11.23 -23.80
N HIS A 120 -4.82 -11.30 -22.59
CA HIS A 120 -5.41 -10.14 -21.90
C HIS A 120 -4.36 -9.09 -21.50
N LEU A 121 -3.17 -9.50 -21.07
CA LEU A 121 -2.08 -8.56 -20.78
C LEU A 121 -1.64 -7.80 -22.03
N LEU A 122 -1.56 -8.49 -23.18
CA LEU A 122 -1.22 -7.87 -24.46
C LEU A 122 -2.35 -6.95 -24.96
N GLU A 123 -3.63 -7.32 -24.77
CA GLU A 123 -4.76 -6.42 -25.02
C GLU A 123 -4.65 -5.14 -24.17
N CYS A 124 -4.21 -5.23 -22.92
CA CYS A 124 -3.98 -4.04 -22.10
C CYS A 124 -2.89 -3.14 -22.67
N VAL A 125 -1.85 -3.68 -23.33
CA VAL A 125 -0.87 -2.86 -24.06
C VAL A 125 -1.49 -2.22 -25.31
N ASP A 126 -2.35 -2.93 -26.05
CA ASP A 126 -3.09 -2.33 -27.17
C ASP A 126 -4.00 -1.16 -26.69
N ILE A 127 -4.59 -1.29 -25.49
CA ILE A 127 -5.37 -0.22 -24.85
C ILE A 127 -4.46 0.96 -24.47
N MET A 128 -3.23 0.72 -24.01
CA MET A 128 -2.26 1.81 -23.79
C MET A 128 -2.01 2.58 -25.07
N ASP A 129 -1.83 1.89 -26.21
CA ASP A 129 -1.65 2.53 -27.51
C ASP A 129 -2.87 3.39 -27.89
N ALA A 130 -4.09 2.89 -27.65
CA ALA A 130 -5.33 3.61 -27.96
C ALA A 130 -5.61 4.82 -27.04
N THR A 131 -5.16 4.75 -25.78
CA THR A 131 -5.40 5.79 -24.76
C THR A 131 -4.26 6.81 -24.66
N GLY A 132 -3.09 6.49 -25.21
CA GLY A 132 -1.84 7.22 -24.96
C GLY A 132 -1.25 6.99 -23.58
N SER A 133 -1.68 5.95 -22.86
CA SER A 133 -1.12 5.60 -21.55
C SER A 133 0.32 5.12 -21.69
N ARG A 134 1.16 5.55 -20.74
CA ARG A 134 2.57 5.16 -20.64
C ARG A 134 2.76 3.87 -19.85
N ASP A 135 1.93 3.65 -18.82
CA ASP A 135 2.23 2.72 -17.74
C ASP A 135 1.23 1.54 -17.75
N LEU A 136 1.75 0.31 -17.82
CA LEU A 136 0.98 -0.92 -17.54
C LEU A 136 1.25 -1.37 -16.12
N LYS A 137 0.25 -1.31 -15.23
CA LYS A 137 0.36 -1.87 -13.88
C LYS A 137 -0.08 -3.34 -13.88
N LEU A 138 0.80 -4.19 -13.37
CA LEU A 138 0.61 -5.63 -13.26
C LEU A 138 0.65 -6.07 -11.80
N TRP A 139 -0.52 -6.38 -11.28
CA TRP A 139 -0.70 -7.12 -10.04
C TRP A 139 -1.28 -8.51 -10.36
N PHE A 140 -0.73 -9.54 -9.72
CA PHE A 140 -1.15 -10.92 -9.92
C PHE A 140 -1.67 -11.51 -8.61
N SER A 141 -2.85 -12.12 -8.66
CA SER A 141 -3.38 -12.96 -7.58
C SER A 141 -2.68 -14.32 -7.45
N ASP A 142 -1.76 -14.60 -8.36
CA ASP A 142 -1.11 -15.88 -8.56
C ASP A 142 -0.36 -16.33 -7.29
N GLY A 143 -0.67 -17.55 -6.85
CA GLY A 143 -0.07 -18.16 -5.68
C GLY A 143 -0.72 -19.50 -5.32
N THR A 144 -0.40 -20.00 -4.13
CA THR A 144 -0.93 -21.26 -3.60
C THR A 144 -1.43 -21.09 -2.17
N ASN A 145 -2.33 -21.99 -1.75
CA ASN A 145 -2.91 -21.99 -0.41
C ASN A 145 -2.38 -23.12 0.48
N TYR A 146 -1.64 -24.09 -0.08
CA TYR A 146 -1.11 -25.22 0.67
C TYR A 146 0.31 -25.62 0.22
N PRO A 147 1.16 -26.07 1.15
CA PRO A 147 2.45 -26.70 0.81
C PRO A 147 2.30 -27.85 -0.17
N GLY A 148 3.10 -27.83 -1.23
CA GLY A 148 3.09 -28.86 -2.28
C GLY A 148 1.95 -28.77 -3.29
N GLN A 149 1.13 -27.70 -3.26
CA GLN A 149 0.05 -27.50 -4.24
C GLN A 149 0.57 -27.37 -5.69
N ASP A 150 1.73 -26.75 -5.87
CA ASP A 150 2.42 -26.58 -7.15
C ASP A 150 3.92 -26.34 -6.87
N ASP A 151 4.76 -26.42 -7.90
CA ASP A 151 6.20 -26.22 -7.79
C ASP A 151 6.56 -24.73 -7.84
N ILE A 152 7.20 -24.23 -6.78
CA ILE A 152 7.52 -22.80 -6.63
C ILE A 152 8.45 -22.31 -7.75
N ALA A 153 9.45 -23.10 -8.13
CA ALA A 153 10.42 -22.70 -9.14
C ALA A 153 9.78 -22.64 -10.54
N ALA A 154 9.03 -23.68 -10.91
CA ALA A 154 8.33 -23.73 -12.18
C ALA A 154 7.27 -22.62 -12.31
N ARG A 155 6.66 -22.17 -11.21
CA ARG A 155 5.76 -20.99 -11.23
C ARG A 155 6.52 -19.70 -11.49
N GLN A 156 7.71 -19.53 -10.92
CA GLN A 156 8.57 -18.37 -11.22
C GLN A 156 9.04 -18.36 -12.68
N ASP A 157 9.31 -19.52 -13.27
CA ASP A 157 9.62 -19.62 -14.70
C ASP A 157 8.43 -19.18 -15.56
N ARG A 158 7.22 -19.66 -15.24
CA ARG A 158 5.97 -19.26 -15.95
C ARG A 158 5.67 -17.77 -15.81
N LEU A 159 5.88 -17.19 -14.62
CA LEU A 159 5.76 -15.75 -14.40
C LEU A 159 6.77 -14.98 -15.29
N ALA A 160 8.03 -15.40 -15.30
CA ALA A 160 9.07 -14.77 -16.09
C ALA A 160 8.76 -14.82 -17.61
N GLU A 161 8.22 -15.93 -18.11
CA GLU A 161 7.76 -16.05 -19.50
C GLU A 161 6.70 -15.00 -19.85
N ALA A 162 5.68 -14.84 -18.98
CA ALA A 162 4.61 -13.87 -19.21
C ALA A 162 5.12 -12.42 -19.13
N LEU A 163 5.95 -12.09 -18.13
CA LEU A 163 6.52 -10.77 -17.98
C LEU A 163 7.44 -10.40 -19.16
N SER A 164 8.23 -11.35 -19.67
CA SER A 164 9.08 -11.14 -20.84
C SER A 164 8.24 -10.85 -22.09
N ALA A 165 7.18 -11.61 -22.33
CA ALA A 165 6.31 -11.40 -23.47
C ALA A 165 5.62 -10.02 -23.45
N VAL A 166 5.17 -9.57 -22.28
CA VAL A 166 4.64 -8.21 -22.11
C VAL A 166 5.73 -7.16 -22.35
N TYR A 167 6.91 -7.34 -21.75
CA TYR A 167 8.04 -6.42 -21.91
C TYR A 167 8.45 -6.21 -23.36
N ASP A 168 8.48 -7.30 -24.14
CA ASP A 168 8.81 -7.30 -25.57
C ASP A 168 7.74 -6.58 -26.40
N ARG A 169 6.48 -6.59 -25.96
CA ARG A 169 5.37 -5.88 -26.62
C ARG A 169 5.35 -4.38 -26.34
N LEU A 170 5.91 -3.91 -25.22
CA LEU A 170 5.90 -2.48 -24.88
C LEU A 170 6.61 -1.64 -25.94
N GLY A 171 6.02 -0.50 -26.32
CA GLY A 171 6.67 0.55 -27.11
C GLY A 171 7.88 1.19 -26.40
N GLU A 172 8.55 2.11 -27.10
CA GLU A 172 9.78 2.75 -26.60
C GLU A 172 9.56 3.60 -25.34
N ASP A 173 8.46 4.37 -25.31
CA ASP A 173 8.11 5.25 -24.20
C ASP A 173 7.26 4.59 -23.12
N GLN A 174 6.81 3.35 -23.34
CA GLN A 174 5.96 2.60 -22.42
C GLN A 174 6.79 1.84 -21.38
N ARG A 175 6.21 1.62 -20.21
CA ARG A 175 6.82 0.79 -19.16
C ARG A 175 5.78 -0.08 -18.44
N MET A 176 6.26 -1.18 -17.88
CA MET A 176 5.50 -2.03 -16.96
C MET A 176 5.89 -1.75 -15.51
N LEU A 177 4.88 -1.73 -14.66
CA LEU A 177 4.98 -1.57 -13.21
C LEU A 177 4.55 -2.90 -12.58
N LEU A 178 5.53 -3.64 -12.05
CA LEU A 178 5.27 -4.90 -11.36
C LEU A 178 5.00 -4.61 -9.89
N GLU A 179 3.77 -4.88 -9.47
CA GLU A 179 3.32 -4.72 -8.10
C GLU A 179 3.49 -6.04 -7.33
N TYR A 180 3.94 -5.94 -6.08
CA TYR A 180 4.04 -7.09 -5.17
C TYR A 180 2.98 -7.03 -4.09
N LYS A 181 2.62 -8.19 -3.54
CA LYS A 181 1.69 -8.29 -2.42
C LYS A 181 2.02 -9.46 -1.50
N PHE A 182 2.17 -9.18 -0.21
CA PHE A 182 2.57 -10.19 0.78
C PHE A 182 1.66 -11.43 0.80
N PHE A 183 0.34 -11.24 0.78
CA PHE A 183 -0.66 -12.31 0.72
C PHE A 183 -2.01 -11.74 0.25
N GLU A 184 -2.99 -12.64 0.07
CA GLU A 184 -4.34 -12.39 -0.44
C GLU A 184 -4.36 -12.11 -1.97
N PRO A 185 -5.05 -12.97 -2.76
CA PRO A 185 -5.92 -14.08 -2.34
C PRO A 185 -5.18 -15.40 -2.04
N ALA A 186 -3.87 -15.47 -2.28
CA ALA A 186 -3.06 -16.63 -1.90
C ALA A 186 -2.63 -16.53 -0.43
N PHE A 187 -2.76 -17.63 0.32
CA PHE A 187 -2.54 -17.65 1.77
C PHE A 187 -1.35 -18.51 2.23
N TYR A 188 -0.63 -19.15 1.29
CA TYR A 188 0.62 -19.86 1.60
C TYR A 188 1.82 -19.31 0.85
N THR A 189 1.78 -19.27 -0.49
CA THR A 189 2.80 -18.60 -1.32
C THR A 189 2.12 -17.65 -2.30
N THR A 190 2.59 -16.41 -2.40
CA THR A 190 2.27 -15.50 -3.51
C THR A 190 3.43 -15.50 -4.49
N ASP A 191 3.17 -15.48 -5.80
CA ASP A 191 4.24 -15.54 -6.81
C ASP A 191 5.05 -14.23 -6.91
N VAL A 192 4.51 -13.10 -6.43
CA VAL A 192 5.22 -11.83 -6.27
C VAL A 192 4.97 -11.29 -4.84
N PRO A 193 5.57 -11.90 -3.79
CA PRO A 193 5.20 -11.65 -2.41
C PRO A 193 5.79 -10.36 -1.83
N ASP A 194 6.91 -9.89 -2.39
CA ASP A 194 7.67 -8.78 -1.82
C ASP A 194 8.45 -7.99 -2.88
N TRP A 195 8.98 -6.86 -2.43
CA TRP A 195 9.81 -5.97 -3.24
C TRP A 195 11.07 -6.65 -3.79
N GLY A 196 11.61 -7.66 -3.11
CA GLY A 196 12.82 -8.38 -3.54
C GLY A 196 12.57 -9.23 -4.78
N THR A 197 11.44 -9.94 -4.79
CA THR A 197 10.99 -10.74 -5.94
C THR A 197 10.63 -9.85 -7.12
N ALA A 198 9.84 -8.78 -6.89
CA ALA A 198 9.51 -7.81 -7.93
C ALA A 198 10.77 -7.14 -8.50
N TYR A 199 11.69 -6.71 -7.64
CA TYR A 199 12.97 -6.13 -8.05
C TYR A 199 13.79 -7.10 -8.90
N ALA A 200 13.90 -8.37 -8.52
CA ALA A 200 14.68 -9.36 -9.26
C ALA A 200 14.13 -9.60 -10.68
N HIS A 201 12.81 -9.68 -10.85
CA HIS A 201 12.18 -9.77 -12.17
C HIS A 201 12.41 -8.50 -13.00
N CYS A 202 12.14 -7.33 -12.43
CA CYS A 202 12.35 -6.04 -13.10
C CYS A 202 13.81 -5.82 -13.49
N LEU A 203 14.77 -6.28 -12.68
CA LEU A 203 16.20 -6.19 -12.96
C LEU A 203 16.59 -7.05 -14.18
N LYS A 204 16.06 -8.28 -14.29
CA LYS A 204 16.33 -9.20 -15.41
C LYS A 204 15.73 -8.71 -16.73
N LEU A 205 14.53 -8.12 -16.70
CA LEU A 205 13.82 -7.66 -17.90
C LEU A 205 14.49 -6.44 -18.54
N GLY A 206 14.80 -5.42 -17.74
CA GLY A 206 15.53 -4.23 -18.22
C GLY A 206 14.87 -2.90 -17.85
N PRO A 207 15.19 -1.79 -18.53
CA PRO A 207 14.84 -0.43 -18.09
C PRO A 207 13.33 -0.12 -18.11
N LYS A 208 12.55 -0.70 -19.05
CA LYS A 208 11.09 -0.53 -19.11
C LYS A 208 10.32 -1.27 -18.00
N ALA A 209 11.00 -2.02 -17.12
CA ALA A 209 10.37 -2.75 -16.01
C ALA A 209 10.79 -2.13 -14.68
N GLN A 210 9.81 -1.67 -13.91
CA GLN A 210 10.00 -1.06 -12.60
C GLN A 210 8.98 -1.60 -11.60
N VAL A 211 9.23 -1.36 -10.31
CA VAL A 211 8.43 -1.85 -9.20
C VAL A 211 7.37 -0.82 -8.84
N CYS A 212 6.13 -1.29 -8.63
CA CYS A 212 5.09 -0.54 -7.93
C CYS A 212 5.12 -0.89 -6.45
N VAL A 213 5.17 0.12 -5.58
CA VAL A 213 5.11 -0.05 -4.12
C VAL A 213 3.72 0.33 -3.64
N ASP A 214 2.91 -0.68 -3.31
CA ASP A 214 1.67 -0.47 -2.58
C ASP A 214 1.95 -0.40 -1.07
N THR A 215 1.49 0.65 -0.40
CA THR A 215 1.77 0.87 1.04
C THR A 215 1.12 -0.16 1.97
N GLY A 216 0.05 -0.82 1.54
CA GLY A 216 -0.69 -1.86 2.24
C GLY A 216 -0.07 -3.26 2.13
N HIS A 217 0.75 -3.49 1.11
CA HIS A 217 1.14 -4.82 0.64
C HIS A 217 2.31 -5.51 1.36
N HIS A 218 2.63 -5.09 2.58
CA HIS A 218 3.83 -5.51 3.30
C HIS A 218 3.54 -6.36 4.54
N ALA A 219 4.47 -7.25 4.88
CA ALA A 219 4.43 -7.96 6.15
C ALA A 219 4.38 -6.99 7.36
N PRO A 220 3.75 -7.37 8.49
CA PRO A 220 3.74 -6.55 9.69
C PRO A 220 5.16 -6.18 10.17
N GLY A 221 5.35 -4.92 10.57
CA GLY A 221 6.65 -4.41 11.03
C GLY A 221 7.65 -4.06 9.92
N THR A 222 7.27 -4.17 8.65
CA THR A 222 8.14 -3.77 7.53
C THR A 222 8.40 -2.26 7.54
N ASN A 223 9.66 -1.87 7.39
CA ASN A 223 10.06 -0.50 7.12
C ASN A 223 9.92 -0.21 5.61
N ILE A 224 8.87 0.52 5.22
CA ILE A 224 8.53 0.77 3.81
C ILE A 224 9.46 1.84 3.22
N GLU A 225 9.79 2.88 3.97
CA GLU A 225 10.68 3.95 3.51
C GLU A 225 12.11 3.46 3.20
N PHE A 226 12.57 2.39 3.84
CA PHE A 226 13.79 1.68 3.46
C PHE A 226 13.69 1.08 2.05
N ILE A 227 12.58 0.42 1.73
CA ILE A 227 12.32 -0.17 0.41
C ILE A 227 12.31 0.93 -0.65
N VAL A 228 11.62 2.04 -0.36
CA VAL A 228 11.58 3.23 -1.24
C VAL A 228 12.98 3.78 -1.50
N ALA A 229 13.77 4.00 -0.45
CA ALA A 229 15.13 4.51 -0.57
C ALA A 229 16.02 3.60 -1.43
N LEU A 230 15.86 2.28 -1.29
CA LEU A 230 16.61 1.29 -2.06
C LEU A 230 16.17 1.25 -3.53
N LEU A 231 14.87 1.18 -3.80
CA LEU A 231 14.35 1.14 -5.16
C LEU A 231 14.65 2.43 -5.94
N LEU A 232 14.64 3.61 -5.28
CA LEU A 232 15.10 4.86 -5.89
C LEU A 232 16.58 4.81 -6.22
N ARG A 233 17.41 4.33 -5.29
CA ARG A 233 18.86 4.17 -5.50
C ARG A 233 19.17 3.27 -6.69
N GLU A 234 18.43 2.17 -6.83
CA GLU A 234 18.58 1.22 -7.94
C GLU A 234 17.80 1.62 -9.21
N LYS A 235 17.14 2.79 -9.21
CA LYS A 235 16.32 3.30 -10.33
C LYS A 235 15.19 2.34 -10.75
N LYS A 236 14.67 1.59 -9.78
CA LYS A 236 13.61 0.59 -9.95
C LYS A 236 12.31 0.96 -9.26
N LEU A 237 12.20 2.09 -8.58
CA LEU A 237 10.90 2.61 -8.16
C LEU A 237 10.20 3.25 -9.38
N GLY A 238 9.10 2.65 -9.83
CA GLY A 238 8.31 3.15 -10.96
C GLY A 238 7.04 3.86 -10.52
N ALA A 239 6.41 3.37 -9.45
CA ALA A 239 5.18 3.93 -8.96
C ALA A 239 4.91 3.59 -7.48
N PHE A 240 3.95 4.31 -6.92
CA PHE A 240 3.28 3.98 -5.67
C PHE A 240 1.82 3.70 -5.91
N ASP A 241 1.28 2.78 -5.13
CA ASP A 241 -0.14 2.73 -4.80
C ASP A 241 -0.29 3.16 -3.33
N PHE A 242 -0.77 4.38 -3.13
CA PHE A 242 -0.94 4.94 -1.81
C PHE A 242 -2.31 4.57 -1.23
N ASN A 243 -2.25 4.02 -0.02
CA ASN A 243 -3.37 3.74 0.86
C ASN A 243 -2.92 3.82 2.32
N SER A 244 -3.73 3.27 3.21
CA SER A 244 -3.36 3.11 4.60
C SER A 244 -3.90 1.81 5.15
N ARG A 245 -3.22 1.28 6.15
CA ARG A 245 -3.60 0.05 6.82
C ARG A 245 -3.28 0.03 8.31
N PHE A 246 -4.12 -0.66 9.07
CA PHE A 246 -3.88 -1.04 10.46
C PHE A 246 -3.47 -2.51 10.59
N TYR A 247 -3.95 -3.39 9.70
CA TYR A 247 -3.71 -4.84 9.80
C TYR A 247 -3.00 -5.39 8.57
N ALA A 248 -3.65 -5.35 7.41
CA ALA A 248 -3.16 -5.97 6.18
C ALA A 248 -3.42 -5.01 5.02
N ASP A 249 -3.83 -5.52 3.87
CA ASP A 249 -4.25 -4.66 2.78
C ASP A 249 -5.67 -4.13 3.01
N ASP A 250 -5.77 -3.12 3.88
CA ASP A 250 -7.05 -2.60 4.35
C ASP A 250 -7.67 -1.55 3.39
N ASP A 251 -6.87 -1.05 2.42
CA ASP A 251 -7.29 -0.09 1.38
C ASP A 251 -7.93 1.22 1.89
N LEU A 252 -7.51 1.71 3.07
CA LEU A 252 -8.09 2.89 3.71
C LEU A 252 -7.51 4.20 3.14
N MET A 253 -8.16 5.33 3.48
CA MET A 253 -7.68 6.69 3.19
C MET A 253 -6.20 6.87 3.54
N VAL A 254 -5.42 7.49 2.64
CA VAL A 254 -3.96 7.57 2.75
C VAL A 254 -3.56 8.26 4.06
N GLY A 255 -2.61 7.69 4.80
CA GLY A 255 -2.12 8.28 6.05
C GLY A 255 -3.11 8.23 7.23
N ALA A 256 -4.23 7.49 7.13
CA ALA A 256 -5.19 7.37 8.24
C ALA A 256 -4.65 6.60 9.44
N ALA A 257 -3.81 5.57 9.22
CA ALA A 257 -3.25 4.73 10.27
C ALA A 257 -1.92 5.25 10.80
N ASP A 258 -1.03 5.65 9.88
CA ASP A 258 0.29 6.17 10.23
C ASP A 258 0.68 7.35 9.30
N PRO A 259 0.24 8.58 9.61
CA PRO A 259 0.63 9.76 8.84
C PRO A 259 2.14 10.07 8.95
N PHE A 260 2.82 9.56 9.99
CA PHE A 260 4.26 9.73 10.14
C PHE A 260 5.04 8.80 9.21
N GLN A 261 4.58 7.56 8.98
CA GLN A 261 5.14 6.69 7.95
C GLN A 261 4.96 7.30 6.56
N LEU A 262 3.78 7.85 6.24
CA LEU A 262 3.58 8.55 4.96
C LEU A 262 4.59 9.69 4.79
N PHE A 263 4.78 10.52 5.83
CA PHE A 263 5.82 11.56 5.82
C PHE A 263 7.23 11.00 5.60
N ARG A 264 7.60 9.92 6.29
CA ARG A 264 8.94 9.29 6.14
C ARG A 264 9.15 8.70 4.75
N ILE A 265 8.11 8.11 4.15
CA ILE A 265 8.12 7.67 2.75
C ILE A 265 8.35 8.88 1.83
N MET A 266 7.56 9.94 1.99
CA MET A 266 7.69 11.15 1.17
C MET A 266 9.05 11.84 1.34
N TYR A 267 9.66 11.78 2.53
CA TYR A 267 11.03 12.25 2.75
C TYR A 267 12.04 11.48 1.90
N GLU A 268 11.97 10.14 1.86
CA GLU A 268 12.86 9.34 1.01
C GLU A 268 12.60 9.57 -0.48
N VAL A 269 11.35 9.81 -0.88
CA VAL A 269 11.00 10.21 -2.24
C VAL A 269 11.65 11.55 -2.62
N VAL A 270 11.50 12.58 -1.80
CA VAL A 270 12.10 13.90 -2.04
C VAL A 270 13.63 13.79 -2.05
N ARG A 271 14.22 13.13 -1.05
CA ARG A 271 15.67 12.96 -0.90
C ARG A 271 16.28 12.17 -2.07
N GLY A 272 15.59 11.12 -2.52
CA GLY A 272 16.00 10.23 -3.59
C GLY A 272 15.71 10.75 -5.00
N GLY A 273 15.10 11.93 -5.14
CA GLY A 273 14.76 12.51 -6.45
C GLY A 273 13.56 11.85 -7.13
N GLY A 274 12.70 11.18 -6.36
CA GLY A 274 11.49 10.52 -6.84
C GLY A 274 10.29 11.45 -7.03
N LEU A 275 10.33 12.69 -6.53
CA LEU A 275 9.27 13.68 -6.76
C LEU A 275 9.38 14.28 -8.18
N THR A 276 9.13 13.43 -9.19
CA THR A 276 9.19 13.74 -10.61
C THR A 276 8.15 12.90 -11.36
N SER A 277 7.89 13.20 -12.63
CA SER A 277 7.02 12.37 -13.49
C SER A 277 7.58 10.97 -13.80
N GLY A 278 8.81 10.67 -13.36
CA GLY A 278 9.43 9.35 -13.45
C GLY A 278 8.91 8.37 -12.39
N VAL A 279 8.27 8.83 -11.31
CA VAL A 279 7.58 7.97 -10.35
C VAL A 279 6.10 8.35 -10.35
N ALA A 280 5.23 7.41 -10.71
CA ALA A 280 3.79 7.65 -10.70
C ALA A 280 3.26 7.56 -9.27
N PHE A 281 2.56 8.58 -8.79
CA PHE A 281 1.90 8.54 -7.49
C PHE A 281 0.45 8.19 -7.74
N MET A 282 0.08 6.93 -7.56
CA MET A 282 -1.29 6.45 -7.72
C MET A 282 -1.90 6.25 -6.33
N LEU A 283 -3.21 6.41 -6.21
CA LEU A 283 -3.96 5.90 -5.07
C LEU A 283 -4.50 4.51 -5.43
N ASP A 284 -4.59 3.61 -4.46
CA ASP A 284 -5.31 2.33 -4.61
C ASP A 284 -6.13 2.07 -3.35
N GLN A 285 -7.44 2.30 -3.41
CA GLN A 285 -8.26 2.41 -2.21
C GLN A 285 -9.70 1.92 -2.43
N CYS A 286 -10.30 1.42 -1.36
CA CYS A 286 -11.66 0.85 -1.34
C CYS A 286 -12.50 1.54 -0.26
N HIS A 287 -13.26 2.57 -0.66
CA HIS A 287 -14.13 3.34 0.24
C HIS A 287 -15.43 2.61 0.57
N ASN A 288 -15.39 1.66 1.49
CA ASN A 288 -16.51 0.75 1.74
C ASN A 288 -17.73 1.46 2.37
N ILE A 289 -17.50 2.40 3.28
CA ILE A 289 -18.57 3.13 4.01
C ILE A 289 -18.44 4.64 3.91
N GLU A 290 -17.30 5.12 3.42
CA GLU A 290 -17.00 6.52 3.20
C GLU A 290 -17.65 6.97 1.88
N PRO A 291 -18.16 8.22 1.82
CA PRO A 291 -18.50 8.83 0.55
C PRO A 291 -17.28 8.88 -0.37
N LYS A 292 -17.44 8.35 -1.60
CA LYS A 292 -16.35 8.05 -2.53
C LYS A 292 -15.45 9.25 -2.86
N ILE A 293 -16.04 10.33 -3.38
CA ILE A 293 -15.30 11.52 -3.83
C ILE A 293 -14.65 12.26 -2.64
N PRO A 294 -15.35 12.55 -1.52
CA PRO A 294 -14.73 13.16 -0.34
C PRO A 294 -13.53 12.38 0.22
N ALA A 295 -13.60 11.05 0.20
CA ALA A 295 -12.52 10.21 0.69
C ALA A 295 -11.27 10.29 -0.20
N ILE A 296 -11.45 10.28 -1.53
CA ILE A 296 -10.34 10.53 -2.47
C ILE A 296 -9.75 11.93 -2.30
N ILE A 297 -10.58 12.98 -2.17
CA ILE A 297 -10.08 14.35 -1.90
C ILE A 297 -9.20 14.36 -0.65
N ARG A 298 -9.63 13.69 0.43
CA ARG A 298 -8.85 13.58 1.66
C ARG A 298 -7.51 12.89 1.43
N SER A 299 -7.49 11.77 0.71
CA SER A 299 -6.25 11.05 0.39
C SER A 299 -5.26 11.91 -0.41
N VAL A 300 -5.73 12.60 -1.46
CA VAL A 300 -4.90 13.52 -2.26
C VAL A 300 -4.31 14.63 -1.38
N MET A 301 -5.11 15.22 -0.50
CA MET A 301 -4.65 16.23 0.46
C MET A 301 -3.59 15.67 1.42
N ASN A 302 -3.77 14.46 1.93
CA ASN A 302 -2.82 13.83 2.86
C ASN A 302 -1.46 13.56 2.19
N VAL A 303 -1.45 13.15 0.92
CA VAL A 303 -0.21 13.01 0.13
C VAL A 303 0.48 14.37 -0.05
N GLN A 304 -0.28 15.42 -0.38
CA GLN A 304 0.26 16.80 -0.47
C GLN A 304 0.83 17.29 0.87
N GLU A 305 0.13 17.06 1.98
CA GLU A 305 0.59 17.46 3.32
C GLU A 305 1.88 16.76 3.71
N ALA A 306 1.98 15.44 3.50
CA ALA A 306 3.21 14.70 3.74
C ALA A 306 4.36 15.15 2.84
N THR A 307 4.07 15.46 1.58
CA THR A 307 5.06 15.98 0.62
C THR A 307 5.56 17.37 1.04
N ALA A 308 4.66 18.28 1.44
CA ALA A 308 5.01 19.61 1.92
C ALA A 308 5.92 19.53 3.15
N LYS A 309 5.57 18.70 4.14
CA LYS A 309 6.40 18.47 5.32
C LYS A 309 7.77 17.90 4.96
N ALA A 310 7.82 16.92 4.04
CA ALA A 310 9.08 16.33 3.58
C ALA A 310 10.01 17.36 2.90
N LEU A 311 9.45 18.28 2.11
CA LEU A 311 10.18 19.38 1.47
C LEU A 311 10.70 20.44 2.47
N LEU A 312 10.11 20.51 3.67
CA LEU A 312 10.51 21.42 4.74
C LEU A 312 11.62 20.86 5.66
N VAL A 313 12.05 19.61 5.48
CA VAL A 313 13.16 19.04 6.26
C VAL A 313 14.45 19.81 5.97
N ASP A 314 15.11 20.32 7.02
CA ASP A 314 16.42 20.96 6.89
C ASP A 314 17.50 19.88 6.67
N ARG A 315 17.77 19.59 5.40
CA ARG A 315 18.68 18.50 5.00
C ARG A 315 20.13 18.74 5.41
N ASP A 316 20.57 20.00 5.53
CA ASP A 316 21.94 20.32 5.94
C ASP A 316 22.12 20.10 7.44
N ALA A 317 21.15 20.52 8.25
CA ALA A 317 21.12 20.24 9.68
C ALA A 317 21.04 18.73 9.93
N LEU A 318 20.15 18.02 9.22
CA LEU A 318 20.02 16.57 9.34
C LEU A 318 21.31 15.84 8.97
N ALA A 319 21.94 16.20 7.85
CA ALA A 319 23.19 15.58 7.40
C ALA A 319 24.35 15.86 8.38
N THR A 320 24.34 17.02 9.04
CA THR A 320 25.35 17.36 10.06
C THR A 320 25.17 16.50 11.30
N ALA A 321 23.96 16.45 11.87
CA ALA A 321 23.65 15.61 13.03
C ALA A 321 23.97 14.12 12.76
N GLN A 322 23.64 13.61 11.57
CA GLN A 322 23.94 12.24 11.15
C GLN A 322 25.45 11.96 11.10
N ARG A 323 26.27 12.87 10.54
CA ARG A 323 27.74 12.70 10.47
C ARG A 323 28.40 12.73 11.85
N GLU A 324 27.83 13.50 12.77
CA GLU A 324 28.33 13.63 14.14
C GLU A 324 27.85 12.50 15.07
N GLY A 325 26.90 11.68 14.61
CA GLY A 325 26.28 10.64 15.42
C GLY A 325 25.30 11.20 16.47
N ASP A 326 24.82 12.44 16.29
CA ASP A 326 23.82 13.06 17.15
C ASP A 326 22.43 12.48 16.86
N VAL A 327 22.13 11.37 17.54
CA VAL A 327 20.88 10.61 17.38
C VAL A 327 19.64 11.48 17.65
N LEU A 328 19.68 12.30 18.72
CA LEU A 328 18.53 13.11 19.11
C LEU A 328 18.39 14.35 18.23
N GLY A 329 19.51 14.98 17.85
CA GLY A 329 19.50 16.09 16.89
C GLY A 329 18.96 15.66 15.53
N ALA A 330 19.37 14.51 15.00
CA ALA A 330 18.88 14.00 13.73
C ALA A 330 17.37 13.70 13.78
N ASN A 331 16.88 13.11 14.89
CA ASN A 331 15.45 12.88 15.07
C ASN A 331 14.68 14.20 15.17
N ALA A 332 15.18 15.17 15.94
CA ALA A 332 14.53 16.47 16.13
C ALA A 332 14.31 17.20 14.79
N VAL A 333 15.28 17.18 13.87
CA VAL A 333 15.14 17.81 12.55
C VAL A 333 13.97 17.23 11.74
N LEU A 334 13.77 15.90 11.76
CA LEU A 334 12.60 15.31 11.10
C LEU A 334 11.30 15.65 11.84
N MET A 335 11.30 15.63 13.17
CA MET A 335 10.12 15.92 13.96
C MET A 335 9.66 17.37 13.83
N ASP A 336 10.58 18.32 13.72
CA ASP A 336 10.27 19.74 13.50
C ASP A 336 9.52 19.93 12.17
N ALA A 337 10.01 19.31 11.10
CA ALA A 337 9.33 19.34 9.80
C ALA A 337 7.97 18.63 9.84
N TYR A 338 7.89 17.45 10.46
CA TYR A 338 6.65 16.70 10.58
C TYR A 338 5.56 17.43 11.39
N ASN A 339 5.97 18.10 12.48
CA ASN A 339 5.06 18.83 13.37
C ASN A 339 4.66 20.21 12.81
N THR A 340 5.28 20.66 11.72
CA THR A 340 4.90 21.92 11.07
C THR A 340 3.48 21.82 10.50
N ASP A 341 2.62 22.76 10.86
CA ASP A 341 1.30 22.91 10.24
C ASP A 341 1.44 23.53 8.84
N VAL A 342 1.35 22.68 7.82
CA VAL A 342 1.50 23.06 6.41
C VAL A 342 0.18 23.51 5.75
N ARG A 343 -0.95 23.52 6.48
CA ARG A 343 -2.25 23.90 5.90
C ARG A 343 -2.26 25.33 5.34
N PRO A 344 -1.68 26.35 6.01
CA PRO A 344 -1.57 27.70 5.43
C PRO A 344 -0.76 27.72 4.13
N LEU A 345 0.36 26.99 4.08
CA LEU A 345 1.19 26.88 2.88
C LEU A 345 0.41 26.25 1.71
N LEU A 346 -0.33 25.18 1.97
CA LEU A 346 -1.14 24.52 0.94
C LEU A 346 -2.34 25.35 0.50
N ALA A 347 -2.92 26.16 1.39
CA ALA A 347 -3.95 27.13 1.01
C ALA A 347 -3.39 28.17 0.03
N GLU A 348 -2.23 28.76 0.32
CA GLU A 348 -1.56 29.69 -0.60
C GLU A 348 -1.21 29.03 -1.94
N VAL A 349 -0.74 27.77 -1.94
CA VAL A 349 -0.47 27.02 -3.18
C VAL A 349 -1.74 26.89 -4.03
N ARG A 350 -2.89 26.63 -3.42
CA ARG A 350 -4.19 26.52 -4.12
C ARG A 350 -4.66 27.85 -4.67
N GLU A 351 -4.53 28.92 -3.89
CA GLU A 351 -4.82 30.28 -4.36
C GLU A 351 -3.94 30.67 -5.56
N GLU A 352 -2.65 30.32 -5.54
CA GLU A 352 -1.72 30.53 -6.67
C GLU A 352 -2.07 29.68 -7.91
N LEU A 353 -2.75 28.54 -7.73
CA LEU A 353 -3.30 27.72 -8.81
C LEU A 353 -4.67 28.24 -9.29
N GLY A 354 -5.26 29.25 -8.63
CA GLY A 354 -6.56 29.81 -8.96
C GLY A 354 -7.75 28.96 -8.51
N ILE A 355 -7.57 28.08 -7.52
CA ILE A 355 -8.61 27.23 -6.94
C ILE A 355 -8.84 27.55 -5.46
N ASP A 356 -9.94 27.04 -4.89
CA ASP A 356 -10.33 27.31 -3.51
C ASP A 356 -9.31 26.74 -2.50
N PRO A 357 -8.91 27.49 -1.47
CA PRO A 357 -7.97 27.02 -0.45
C PRO A 357 -8.51 25.88 0.44
N ASP A 358 -9.83 25.68 0.52
CA ASP A 358 -10.51 24.58 1.22
C ASP A 358 -11.20 23.61 0.23
N PRO A 359 -10.48 22.56 -0.24
CA PRO A 359 -11.03 21.59 -1.20
C PRO A 359 -12.31 20.90 -0.74
N MET A 360 -12.43 20.60 0.56
CA MET A 360 -13.60 19.92 1.11
C MET A 360 -14.80 20.85 1.21
N GLY A 361 -14.57 22.12 1.58
CA GLY A 361 -15.57 23.18 1.53
C GLY A 361 -16.06 23.43 0.11
N ALA A 362 -15.14 23.56 -0.85
CA ALA A 362 -15.44 23.78 -2.27
C ALA A 362 -16.24 22.62 -2.89
N TYR A 363 -15.85 21.37 -2.62
CA TYR A 363 -16.62 20.20 -3.09
C TYR A 363 -18.04 20.21 -2.52
N ARG A 364 -18.21 20.50 -1.22
CA ARG A 364 -19.54 20.59 -0.61
C ARG A 364 -20.38 21.70 -1.25
N ALA A 365 -19.77 22.87 -1.50
CA ALA A 365 -20.45 24.00 -2.13
C ALA A 365 -20.86 23.73 -3.59
N SER A 366 -20.18 22.81 -4.28
CA SER A 366 -20.50 22.44 -5.67
C SER A 366 -21.88 21.77 -5.84
N GLY A 367 -22.43 21.16 -4.79
CA GLY A 367 -23.66 20.37 -4.87
C GLY A 367 -23.55 19.09 -5.70
N TRP A 368 -22.32 18.66 -6.05
CA TRP A 368 -22.11 17.47 -6.89
C TRP A 368 -22.72 16.21 -6.28
N ALA A 369 -22.56 16.01 -4.97
CA ALA A 369 -23.03 14.83 -4.27
C ALA A 369 -24.56 14.68 -4.36
N GLU A 370 -25.28 15.77 -4.13
CA GLU A 370 -26.74 15.82 -4.24
C GLU A 370 -27.19 15.57 -5.68
N ARG A 371 -26.48 16.18 -6.65
CA ARG A 371 -26.77 16.00 -8.08
C ARG A 371 -26.63 14.55 -8.52
N ILE A 372 -25.49 13.89 -8.25
CA ILE A 372 -25.27 12.50 -8.71
C ILE A 372 -26.24 11.53 -8.05
N VAL A 373 -26.65 11.77 -6.81
CA VAL A 373 -27.68 10.97 -6.14
C VAL A 373 -29.03 11.12 -6.83
N ALA A 374 -29.40 12.33 -7.28
CA ALA A 374 -30.64 12.58 -7.98
C ALA A 374 -30.64 12.08 -9.44
N GLU A 375 -29.51 12.19 -10.14
CA GLU A 375 -29.40 11.86 -11.57
C GLU A 375 -29.11 10.38 -11.84
N ARG A 376 -28.33 9.73 -10.96
CA ARG A 376 -27.91 8.32 -11.14
C ARG A 376 -28.85 7.35 -10.43
N VAL A 377 -30.15 7.56 -10.58
CA VAL A 377 -31.20 6.65 -10.10
C VAL A 377 -31.36 5.49 -11.09
N GLY A 378 -31.42 4.25 -10.60
CA GLY A 378 -31.55 3.04 -11.42
C GLY A 378 -30.46 2.01 -11.14
N GLU A 379 -30.57 0.82 -11.73
CA GLU A 379 -29.64 -0.29 -11.47
C GLU A 379 -28.19 0.09 -11.83
N SER A 380 -27.33 0.12 -10.81
CA SER A 380 -25.88 0.14 -10.98
C SER A 380 -25.46 -1.17 -11.66
N ARG A 381 -24.99 -1.10 -12.92
CA ARG A 381 -24.28 -2.23 -13.53
C ARG A 381 -23.04 -2.50 -12.68
N ARG A 382 -22.82 -3.78 -12.33
CA ARG A 382 -21.72 -4.27 -11.47
C ARG A 382 -20.36 -3.86 -12.05
N GLY A 383 -19.87 -2.68 -11.67
CA GLY A 383 -18.54 -2.15 -12.04
C GLY A 383 -17.59 -1.98 -10.84
N GLY A 384 -17.94 -2.59 -9.71
CA GLY A 384 -17.13 -2.63 -8.50
C GLY A 384 -16.71 -4.07 -8.15
N VAL A 385 -15.72 -4.21 -7.26
CA VAL A 385 -15.22 -5.51 -6.78
C VAL A 385 -16.41 -6.39 -6.33
N PRO A 386 -16.78 -7.46 -7.07
CA PRO A 386 -17.90 -8.28 -6.70
C PRO A 386 -17.54 -9.15 -5.48
N SER A 387 -18.39 -9.18 -4.46
CA SER A 387 -18.34 -10.26 -3.46
C SER A 387 -18.60 -11.62 -4.14
N PRO A 388 -17.97 -12.72 -3.68
CA PRO A 388 -18.06 -14.06 -4.29
C PRO A 388 -19.43 -14.76 -4.17
N HIS A 389 -20.47 -14.06 -3.74
CA HIS A 389 -21.81 -14.62 -3.60
C HIS A 389 -22.86 -13.79 -4.36
N PRO A 390 -23.58 -14.37 -5.33
CA PRO A 390 -24.82 -13.77 -5.79
C PRO A 390 -25.82 -13.80 -4.64
N ALA A 391 -26.48 -12.67 -4.37
CA ALA A 391 -27.63 -12.66 -3.48
C ALA A 391 -28.70 -13.62 -4.04
N PRO A 392 -29.35 -14.44 -3.19
CA PRO A 392 -30.46 -15.27 -3.65
C PRO A 392 -31.58 -14.37 -4.19
N PRO A 393 -32.33 -14.81 -5.22
CA PRO A 393 -33.43 -14.02 -5.76
C PRO A 393 -34.46 -13.76 -4.67
N GLU A 394 -34.92 -12.52 -4.56
CA GLU A 394 -36.05 -12.15 -3.71
C GLU A 394 -37.29 -12.90 -4.18
N THR A 395 -37.66 -13.96 -3.46
CA THR A 395 -38.94 -14.62 -3.66
C THR A 395 -40.04 -13.70 -3.14
N GLY A 396 -40.81 -13.13 -4.07
CA GLY A 396 -42.00 -12.36 -3.77
C GLY A 396 -42.95 -13.11 -2.83
N ALA A 397 -43.46 -12.38 -1.84
CA ALA A 397 -44.43 -12.86 -0.88
C ALA A 397 -45.71 -13.37 -1.58
N SER A 398 -46.08 -14.63 -1.33
CA SER A 398 -47.43 -15.13 -1.58
C SER A 398 -48.26 -15.12 -0.29
N PRO A 399 -49.59 -14.84 -0.37
CA PRO A 399 -50.42 -14.57 0.79
C PRO A 399 -50.79 -15.83 1.57
N ARG A 400 -50.90 -15.71 2.90
CA ARG A 400 -51.35 -16.78 3.81
C ARG A 400 -52.85 -17.08 3.62
N PRO A 401 -53.29 -18.35 3.67
CA PRO A 401 -54.68 -18.70 3.92
C PRO A 401 -54.97 -18.93 5.42
N PRO A 402 -56.24 -18.89 5.86
CA PRO A 402 -56.62 -18.79 7.26
C PRO A 402 -56.72 -20.14 7.99
N SER A 403 -56.75 -20.05 9.32
CA SER A 403 -56.76 -21.11 10.33
C SER A 403 -58.06 -21.94 10.40
N GLY A 404 -57.95 -23.25 10.65
CA GLY A 404 -59.03 -24.15 11.10
C GLY A 404 -58.56 -25.60 11.29
N ALA A 405 -58.73 -26.17 12.48
CA ALA A 405 -58.25 -27.49 12.98
C ALA A 405 -59.16 -28.70 12.55
N PRO A 406 -59.02 -29.99 13.01
CA PRO A 406 -58.13 -30.60 14.03
C PRO A 406 -57.63 -32.06 13.64
N PRO A 407 -57.33 -33.07 14.52
CA PRO A 407 -56.11 -33.90 14.44
C PRO A 407 -56.34 -35.40 14.09
N ARG A 408 -55.29 -36.13 13.65
CA ARG A 408 -55.32 -37.62 13.59
C ARG A 408 -54.01 -38.31 13.99
N THR A 409 -54.06 -38.83 15.21
CA THR A 409 -53.61 -40.14 15.74
C THR A 409 -52.47 -40.97 15.10
N ARG A 410 -51.47 -41.17 15.97
CA ARG A 410 -50.52 -42.28 16.20
C ARG A 410 -50.98 -43.72 15.82
N THR A 411 -50.08 -44.49 15.21
CA THR A 411 -49.79 -45.93 15.39
C THR A 411 -48.37 -46.16 14.79
N GLY A 412 -47.41 -46.93 15.30
CA GLY A 412 -47.36 -47.92 16.36
C GLY A 412 -46.67 -49.19 15.83
N LEU A 413 -45.52 -49.55 16.43
CA LEU A 413 -44.94 -50.91 16.59
C LEU A 413 -43.69 -51.32 15.77
N ARG A 414 -42.60 -51.45 16.52
CA ARG A 414 -41.47 -52.42 16.43
C ARG A 414 -41.70 -53.46 17.55
N PRO A 415 -41.11 -54.69 17.55
CA PRO A 415 -39.72 -54.90 18.01
C PRO A 415 -38.91 -56.04 17.33
N GLY A 416 -37.57 -56.05 17.57
CA GLY A 416 -36.51 -56.93 17.00
C GLY A 416 -36.41 -58.36 17.61
N PRO A 417 -35.23 -58.97 17.91
CA PRO A 417 -33.81 -58.55 17.73
C PRO A 417 -32.77 -59.71 17.43
N ARG A 418 -31.46 -59.41 17.59
CA ARG A 418 -30.22 -60.25 17.77
C ARG A 418 -29.40 -60.51 16.49
N GLY A 419 -28.06 -60.47 16.44
CA GLY A 419 -26.94 -60.26 17.38
C GLY A 419 -25.68 -59.97 16.51
N GLY A 420 -24.67 -59.22 16.94
CA GLY A 420 -23.61 -59.64 17.85
C GLY A 420 -22.26 -59.69 17.09
N ALA A 421 -21.40 -58.68 17.27
CA ALA A 421 -20.01 -58.67 16.83
C ALA A 421 -19.08 -59.23 17.92
N PRO A 422 -17.81 -59.56 17.60
CA PRO A 422 -16.75 -58.76 18.23
C PRO A 422 -15.52 -58.49 17.34
N CYS A 423 -14.80 -57.43 17.74
CA CYS A 423 -13.50 -56.96 17.24
C CYS A 423 -12.35 -57.97 17.35
N SER A 424 -11.33 -57.84 16.50
CA SER A 424 -9.93 -57.66 16.97
C SER A 424 -8.89 -57.47 15.85
N ARG A 425 -7.90 -56.62 16.19
CA ARG A 425 -6.45 -56.68 15.91
C ARG A 425 -5.84 -56.06 14.64
N TRP A 426 -4.91 -55.14 14.94
CA TRP A 426 -3.80 -54.64 14.15
C TRP A 426 -2.79 -55.75 13.79
N GLY A 427 -2.23 -55.69 12.58
CA GLY A 427 -1.14 -56.54 12.11
C GLY A 427 -0.40 -55.94 10.90
N ALA A 428 0.90 -55.74 11.11
CA ALA A 428 2.00 -55.22 10.27
C ALA A 428 2.03 -55.50 8.74
N ALA A 429 2.47 -54.45 8.02
CA ALA A 429 3.49 -54.31 6.96
C ALA A 429 3.52 -55.20 5.68
N PRO A 430 3.98 -54.65 4.53
CA PRO A 430 3.80 -55.22 3.19
C PRO A 430 5.04 -55.98 2.65
N THR A 431 4.84 -56.81 1.63
CA THR A 431 5.92 -57.44 0.83
C THR A 431 5.80 -57.06 -0.65
N PRO A 432 6.90 -57.16 -1.43
CA PRO A 432 7.29 -56.14 -2.41
C PRO A 432 6.94 -56.46 -3.87
N GLY A 433 6.85 -55.41 -4.68
CA GLY A 433 6.66 -55.48 -6.13
C GLY A 433 7.91 -55.90 -6.92
N PRO A 434 7.75 -56.31 -8.19
CA PRO A 434 8.83 -56.86 -9.02
C PRO A 434 9.70 -55.78 -9.69
N PRO A 435 10.90 -56.15 -10.20
CA PRO A 435 11.94 -55.20 -10.59
C PRO A 435 11.83 -54.69 -12.04
N TRP A 436 12.25 -53.44 -12.23
CA TRP A 436 12.49 -52.80 -13.52
C TRP A 436 13.82 -53.25 -14.14
N PRO A 437 13.91 -53.46 -15.47
CA PRO A 437 15.17 -53.75 -16.12
C PRO A 437 15.96 -52.48 -16.48
N ARG A 438 17.28 -52.61 -16.39
CA ARG A 438 18.32 -51.63 -16.76
C ARG A 438 18.34 -51.43 -18.28
N GLY A 439 18.60 -50.19 -18.72
CA GLY A 439 18.59 -49.77 -20.14
C GLY A 439 19.82 -50.19 -20.96
N PRO A 440 20.01 -49.60 -22.16
CA PRO A 440 21.30 -49.54 -22.82
C PRO A 440 21.80 -48.10 -23.08
N ALA A 441 23.12 -48.00 -23.19
CA ALA A 441 23.95 -46.80 -23.36
C ALA A 441 23.70 -46.02 -24.67
N PRO A 442 24.10 -44.73 -24.74
CA PRO A 442 24.27 -44.04 -26.00
C PRO A 442 25.67 -44.28 -26.59
N THR A 443 25.68 -44.53 -27.90
CA THR A 443 26.84 -44.72 -28.78
C THR A 443 27.58 -43.44 -29.08
N SER A 444 28.89 -43.59 -29.26
CA SER A 444 29.89 -42.62 -29.70
C SER A 444 29.75 -42.14 -31.15
N GLY A 445 30.02 -40.86 -31.38
CA GLY A 445 30.34 -40.22 -32.66
C GLY A 445 30.15 -38.72 -32.48
N GLY A 446 31.16 -37.84 -32.49
CA GLY A 446 32.42 -37.85 -33.22
C GLY A 446 32.35 -36.79 -34.31
N SER A 447 32.60 -35.53 -33.97
CA SER A 447 33.04 -34.47 -34.90
C SER A 447 33.53 -33.26 -34.09
N ALA A 448 34.85 -33.07 -34.09
CA ALA A 448 35.53 -31.91 -33.56
C ALA A 448 35.48 -30.75 -34.58
N PRO A 449 35.51 -29.47 -34.16
CA PRO A 449 35.84 -28.36 -35.03
C PRO A 449 37.34 -28.04 -34.95
N GLU A 450 38.02 -27.96 -36.09
CA GLU A 450 39.34 -27.34 -36.18
C GLU A 450 39.26 -25.81 -36.25
N PRO A 451 40.29 -25.09 -35.78
CA PRO A 451 40.31 -23.64 -35.65
C PRO A 451 40.98 -22.98 -36.85
N LEU A 452 40.65 -21.71 -37.13
CA LEU A 452 41.58 -20.67 -37.64
C LEU A 452 40.81 -19.38 -37.95
N GLY A 453 41.30 -18.25 -37.44
CA GLY A 453 40.76 -16.93 -37.77
C GLY A 453 41.20 -15.82 -36.83
N ARG A 454 42.52 -15.62 -36.68
CA ARG A 454 43.09 -14.41 -36.08
C ARG A 454 42.90 -13.22 -37.03
N SER A 455 42.46 -12.08 -36.50
CA SER A 455 42.82 -10.74 -36.98
C SER A 455 42.35 -9.66 -35.96
N PRO A 456 42.87 -8.43 -35.98
CA PRO A 456 43.95 -8.01 -35.09
C PRO A 456 43.53 -7.02 -34.01
N GLN A 457 44.31 -6.99 -32.93
CA GLN A 457 44.27 -5.98 -31.87
C GLN A 457 44.58 -4.59 -32.46
N THR A 458 43.68 -3.63 -32.23
CA THR A 458 43.98 -2.20 -32.34
C THR A 458 44.52 -1.66 -31.01
N PRO A 459 45.46 -0.71 -31.01
CA PRO A 459 46.19 -0.31 -29.82
C PRO A 459 45.37 0.64 -28.94
N ARG A 460 45.51 0.45 -27.62
CA ARG A 460 45.01 1.38 -26.60
C ARG A 460 45.66 2.75 -26.80
N GLY A 461 44.86 3.74 -27.20
CA GLY A 461 45.21 5.14 -27.14
C GLY A 461 45.30 5.62 -25.70
N SER A 462 46.46 6.13 -25.33
CA SER A 462 46.75 6.85 -24.10
C SER A 462 45.94 8.15 -24.00
N ALA A 463 45.07 8.26 -23.00
CA ALA A 463 44.47 9.53 -22.60
C ALA A 463 45.48 10.35 -21.77
N PRO A 464 45.61 11.67 -22.00
CA PRO A 464 46.53 12.51 -21.24
C PRO A 464 46.03 12.75 -19.80
N ARG A 465 46.95 12.72 -18.84
CA ARG A 465 46.72 13.12 -17.44
C ARG A 465 46.30 14.60 -17.38
N PRO A 466 45.34 14.99 -16.51
CA PRO A 466 45.08 16.40 -16.24
C PRO A 466 46.27 17.03 -15.48
N PRO A 467 46.55 18.33 -15.67
CA PRO A 467 47.66 19.01 -15.00
C PRO A 467 47.42 19.14 -13.49
N ALA A 468 48.49 19.00 -12.73
CA ALA A 468 48.51 19.16 -11.28
C ALA A 468 48.21 20.62 -10.87
N LEU A 469 47.28 20.80 -9.94
CA LEU A 469 47.00 22.09 -9.30
C LEU A 469 48.18 22.52 -8.40
N PRO A 470 48.55 23.81 -8.37
CA PRO A 470 49.62 24.30 -7.52
C PRO A 470 49.22 24.28 -6.03
N ARG A 471 50.15 23.83 -5.20
CA ARG A 471 50.02 23.81 -3.73
C ARG A 471 49.98 25.24 -3.19
N THR A 472 48.91 25.60 -2.49
CA THR A 472 48.83 26.81 -1.66
C THR A 472 49.55 26.59 -0.32
N PRO A 473 50.23 27.62 0.23
CA PRO A 473 50.96 27.50 1.50
C PRO A 473 49.99 27.45 2.69
N ARG A 474 50.31 26.60 3.68
CA ARG A 474 49.57 26.45 4.94
C ARG A 474 49.69 27.72 5.78
N SER A 475 48.55 28.30 6.17
CA SER A 475 48.46 29.29 7.24
C SER A 475 48.56 28.63 8.63
N PRO A 476 49.16 29.29 9.63
CA PRO A 476 49.40 28.72 10.95
C PRO A 476 48.12 28.66 11.80
N ALA A 477 48.05 27.66 12.68
CA ALA A 477 46.94 27.42 13.61
C ALA A 477 46.77 28.56 14.63
N PRO A 478 45.53 28.94 15.01
CA PRO A 478 45.30 29.91 16.08
C PRO A 478 45.45 29.25 17.46
N LYS A 479 46.08 30.00 18.38
CA LYS A 479 46.18 29.69 19.82
C LYS A 479 44.82 29.84 20.53
N PRO A 480 44.59 29.13 21.65
CA PRO A 480 43.32 29.22 22.39
C PRO A 480 43.19 30.57 23.11
N LEU A 481 42.01 31.20 22.99
CA LEU A 481 41.61 32.40 23.72
C LEU A 481 40.77 32.02 24.94
N ALA A 482 41.10 32.64 26.08
CA ALA A 482 40.42 32.56 27.36
C ALA A 482 38.99 33.17 27.29
N PRO A 483 38.07 32.78 28.20
CA PRO A 483 36.66 33.18 28.09
C PRO A 483 36.46 34.66 28.45
N ALA A 484 35.86 35.40 27.51
CA ALA A 484 35.39 36.76 27.72
C ALA A 484 33.93 36.76 28.19
N GLN A 485 33.68 37.59 29.20
CA GLN A 485 32.39 37.90 29.83
C GLN A 485 31.46 38.60 28.83
N ASN A 486 30.18 38.24 28.80
CA ASN A 486 29.15 38.94 28.02
C ASN A 486 28.21 39.71 28.97
N PRO A 487 28.07 41.04 28.84
CA PRO A 487 27.09 41.81 29.60
C PRO A 487 25.78 41.99 28.81
N GLY A 488 24.64 41.87 29.48
CA GLY A 488 23.39 42.54 29.07
C GLY A 488 22.26 41.63 28.59
N ALA A 489 21.47 41.12 29.54
CA ALA A 489 20.06 40.80 29.35
C ALA A 489 19.25 41.57 30.43
N PRO A 490 18.05 42.12 30.12
CA PRO A 490 17.30 42.93 31.09
C PRO A 490 16.59 42.06 32.14
N PRO A 491 16.32 42.60 33.35
CA PRO A 491 15.99 41.79 34.51
C PRO A 491 14.50 41.40 34.59
N HIS A 492 14.24 40.11 34.84
CA HIS A 492 12.98 39.63 35.39
C HIS A 492 12.90 39.94 36.88
N ASN A 493 11.80 40.58 37.29
CA ASN A 493 11.50 40.95 38.66
C ASN A 493 10.81 39.78 39.39
N PRO A 494 11.28 39.34 40.58
CA PRO A 494 10.65 38.25 41.33
C PRO A 494 9.80 38.74 42.51
N ARG A 495 8.86 37.88 42.93
CA ARG A 495 8.20 37.70 44.26
C ARG A 495 6.67 37.92 44.26
N PRO A 496 5.94 37.36 45.25
CA PRO A 496 6.06 36.02 45.84
C PRO A 496 4.70 35.30 45.97
N CYS A 497 4.72 33.97 46.13
CA CYS A 497 3.57 33.18 46.56
C CYS A 497 3.36 33.32 48.08
N THR A 498 2.16 33.70 48.50
CA THR A 498 1.63 33.55 49.86
C THR A 498 0.32 32.77 49.78
N GLY A 499 0.13 31.80 50.69
CA GLY A 499 -0.92 30.79 50.59
C GLY A 499 -2.27 31.09 51.27
N GLY A 500 -3.25 30.23 50.95
CA GLY A 500 -4.42 29.82 51.75
C GLY A 500 -5.70 30.69 51.69
N PRO A 501 -6.87 30.19 52.16
CA PRO A 501 -7.70 29.18 51.48
C PRO A 501 -9.22 29.54 51.40
N GLY A 502 -9.99 28.83 50.55
CA GLY A 502 -11.42 28.52 50.78
C GLY A 502 -12.50 29.21 49.92
N GLY A 503 -13.46 28.41 49.40
CA GLY A 503 -14.80 28.85 48.97
C GLY A 503 -15.24 28.40 47.55
N PRO A 504 -16.44 27.81 47.36
CA PRO A 504 -16.83 27.11 46.12
C PRO A 504 -17.48 28.02 45.06
N PRO A 505 -17.61 27.57 43.79
CA PRO A 505 -18.19 28.37 42.70
C PRO A 505 -19.73 28.33 42.66
N PRO A 506 -20.39 29.29 41.97
CA PRO A 506 -21.82 29.55 42.09
C PRO A 506 -22.71 28.74 41.12
N ASN A 507 -23.95 28.53 41.57
CA ASN A 507 -25.10 28.05 40.79
C ASN A 507 -25.51 29.08 39.72
N TYR A 508 -25.81 28.58 38.51
CA TYR A 508 -26.62 29.30 37.51
C TYR A 508 -28.00 28.67 37.40
N SER A 509 -29.01 29.51 37.57
CA SER A 509 -30.43 29.20 37.38
C SER A 509 -30.89 29.49 35.95
N ALA A 510 -31.63 28.53 35.40
CA ALA A 510 -32.88 28.63 34.62
C ALA A 510 -32.98 29.46 33.31
N LEU A 511 -33.52 28.80 32.26
CA LEU A 511 -34.75 29.11 31.47
C LEU A 511 -34.79 28.17 30.21
N PRO A 512 -35.93 28.00 29.48
CA PRO A 512 -37.28 27.58 29.87
C PRO A 512 -37.78 26.34 29.06
N GLN A 513 -38.93 25.77 29.47
CA GLN A 513 -39.66 24.68 28.80
C GLN A 513 -40.75 25.21 27.85
N ASN A 514 -41.03 24.53 26.73
CA ASN A 514 -42.39 24.18 26.24
C ASN A 514 -42.35 23.15 25.06
N PRO A 515 -43.47 22.51 24.62
CA PRO A 515 -43.65 21.06 24.70
C PRO A 515 -44.10 20.39 23.38
N GLY A 516 -44.12 19.05 23.32
CA GLY A 516 -44.89 18.34 22.29
C GLY A 516 -44.49 16.90 22.01
N ALA A 517 -45.02 15.94 22.78
CA ALA A 517 -45.43 14.61 22.31
C ALA A 517 -46.05 13.79 23.47
N PRO A 518 -47.18 13.08 23.28
CA PRO A 518 -47.84 12.27 24.31
C PRO A 518 -47.24 10.85 24.42
N PRO A 519 -47.56 10.10 25.51
CA PRO A 519 -46.71 9.05 26.05
C PRO A 519 -47.17 7.63 25.68
N HIS A 520 -46.31 6.62 25.83
CA HIS A 520 -46.62 5.40 26.61
C HIS A 520 -45.43 4.44 26.80
N ASN A 521 -45.07 4.27 28.08
CA ASN A 521 -44.78 3.04 28.84
C ASN A 521 -43.58 2.12 28.49
N PRO A 522 -42.61 2.03 29.42
CA PRO A 522 -41.95 0.76 29.72
C PRO A 522 -41.97 0.43 31.21
N ARG A 523 -42.35 -0.79 31.57
CA ARG A 523 -42.02 -1.47 32.84
C ARG A 523 -42.17 -2.99 32.66
N PRO A 524 -41.58 -3.83 33.53
CA PRO A 524 -40.17 -3.86 33.92
C PRO A 524 -39.66 -5.32 33.92
N CYS A 525 -38.36 -5.55 34.10
CA CYS A 525 -37.88 -6.83 34.65
C CYS A 525 -36.85 -6.56 35.74
N THR A 526 -37.03 -7.32 36.81
CA THR A 526 -36.52 -7.22 38.17
C THR A 526 -35.09 -7.73 38.29
N GLY A 527 -34.36 -7.23 39.29
CA GLY A 527 -32.94 -7.51 39.52
C GLY A 527 -32.64 -8.65 40.51
N GLY A 528 -31.35 -8.78 40.84
CA GLY A 528 -30.83 -9.58 41.95
C GLY A 528 -29.41 -10.16 41.69
N PRO A 529 -28.47 -10.17 42.67
CA PRO A 529 -27.04 -9.99 42.41
C PRO A 529 -26.13 -11.22 42.68
N GLY A 530 -24.88 -11.19 42.20
CA GLY A 530 -23.81 -12.09 42.69
C GLY A 530 -22.43 -12.00 42.00
N ALA A 531 -21.41 -11.77 42.84
CA ALA A 531 -19.96 -12.08 42.73
C ALA A 531 -18.96 -11.01 42.18
N PRO A 532 -17.93 -10.61 42.97
CA PRO A 532 -16.85 -9.69 42.58
C PRO A 532 -15.53 -10.41 42.18
N PRO A 533 -14.55 -9.71 41.57
CA PRO A 533 -13.23 -10.25 41.22
C PRO A 533 -12.16 -10.04 42.33
N PRO A 534 -11.06 -10.82 42.34
CA PRO A 534 -10.04 -10.70 43.38
C PRO A 534 -8.97 -9.65 43.07
N THR A 535 -8.47 -9.04 44.14
CA THR A 535 -7.38 -8.08 44.22
C THR A 535 -6.03 -8.78 44.42
N HIS A 536 -4.94 -8.22 43.88
CA HIS A 536 -3.59 -8.45 44.40
C HIS A 536 -2.82 -7.13 44.52
N SER A 537 -2.41 -6.85 45.75
CA SER A 537 -1.49 -5.81 46.19
C SER A 537 -0.05 -6.32 46.21
N GLY A 538 0.91 -5.43 45.99
CA GLY A 538 2.34 -5.72 46.14
C GLY A 538 3.18 -4.45 46.07
N SER A 539 3.64 -4.03 47.24
CA SER A 539 4.34 -2.78 47.59
C SER A 539 5.78 -2.64 47.08
N ALA A 540 6.20 -1.39 46.89
CA ALA A 540 7.60 -0.97 46.71
C ALA A 540 8.32 -0.76 48.06
N GLN A 541 9.62 -1.08 48.13
CA GLN A 541 10.58 -0.52 49.09
C GLN A 541 12.00 -0.46 48.48
N THR A 542 12.78 0.50 48.97
CA THR A 542 14.03 1.07 48.44
C THR A 542 15.31 0.60 49.16
N HIS A 543 16.45 0.92 48.53
CA HIS A 543 17.83 1.13 49.05
C HIS A 543 18.88 0.01 48.96
N GLY A 544 20.08 0.39 48.48
CA GLY A 544 21.36 0.00 49.12
C GLY A 544 22.46 -0.52 48.18
N ALA A 545 23.61 0.17 48.18
CA ALA A 545 24.82 -0.09 47.40
C ALA A 545 25.67 -1.30 47.88
N SER A 546 26.54 -1.80 46.99
CA SER A 546 27.99 -2.12 47.17
C SER A 546 28.46 -3.41 46.45
N ALA A 547 29.59 -3.33 45.72
CA ALA A 547 30.44 -4.44 45.23
C ALA A 547 31.45 -4.88 46.33
N PRO A 548 32.38 -5.88 46.20
CA PRO A 548 32.88 -6.64 45.02
C PRO A 548 33.21 -8.17 45.18
N ASP A 549 33.54 -8.83 44.04
CA ASP A 549 34.45 -10.00 43.74
C ASP A 549 34.39 -11.36 44.52
N PRO A 550 35.00 -12.50 44.04
CA PRO A 550 35.81 -12.78 42.82
C PRO A 550 35.44 -14.06 42.02
N ALA A 551 36.18 -14.30 40.92
CA ALA A 551 36.17 -15.45 39.99
C ALA A 551 36.63 -16.80 40.57
N PRO A 552 36.58 -17.90 39.77
CA PRO A 552 37.82 -18.65 39.54
C PRO A 552 38.11 -19.03 38.07
N ASP A 553 39.39 -19.27 37.86
CA ASP A 553 40.18 -19.39 36.63
C ASP A 553 39.87 -20.55 35.66
N ILE A 554 40.11 -20.26 34.37
CA ILE A 554 40.39 -21.22 33.29
C ILE A 554 41.88 -21.05 32.92
N PRO A 555 42.67 -22.12 32.74
CA PRO A 555 44.06 -22.00 32.31
C PRO A 555 44.22 -22.01 30.78
N GLY A 556 45.06 -21.09 30.28
CA GLY A 556 46.16 -21.41 29.36
C GLY A 556 45.93 -21.30 27.85
N GLU A 557 46.27 -20.12 27.32
CA GLU A 557 46.75 -19.79 25.95
C GLU A 557 47.78 -20.80 25.33
N PRO A 558 48.20 -20.73 24.03
CA PRO A 558 48.42 -19.50 23.24
C PRO A 558 48.15 -19.67 21.69
N PRO A 559 48.60 -18.79 20.76
CA PRO A 559 47.73 -18.26 19.71
C PRO A 559 48.17 -18.67 18.28
N THR A 560 47.33 -18.49 17.26
CA THR A 560 47.81 -18.36 15.88
C THR A 560 46.90 -17.52 15.00
N ARG A 561 47.58 -16.71 14.18
CA ARG A 561 47.12 -15.78 13.15
C ARG A 561 46.45 -16.46 11.93
N TRP A 562 45.89 -15.60 11.08
CA TRP A 562 45.44 -15.78 9.68
C TRP A 562 44.04 -16.40 9.57
N GLY A 563 43.13 -15.96 8.71
CA GLY A 563 43.16 -15.01 7.60
C GLY A 563 41.96 -15.33 6.70
N ALA A 564 41.37 -14.28 6.11
CA ALA A 564 40.61 -14.22 4.85
C ALA A 564 39.60 -15.33 4.44
N ALA A 565 38.41 -14.82 4.08
CA ALA A 565 37.54 -15.22 2.96
C ALA A 565 36.83 -16.58 3.01
N HIS A 566 35.50 -16.54 3.13
CA HIS A 566 34.60 -16.67 1.98
C HIS A 566 33.25 -16.00 2.26
#